data_AF-A0A3D5EFW0-F1
#
_entry.id   AF-A0A3D5EFW0-F1
#
_cell.length_a   1.000
_cell.length_b   1.000
_cell.length_c   1.000
_cell.angle_alpha   90.00
_cell.angle_beta   90.00
_cell.angle_gamma   90.00
#
_symmetry.space_group_name_H-M   'P 1'
#
loop_
_entity.id
_entity.type
_entity.pdbx_description
1 polymer ?
#
loop_
_entity_poly.entity_id
_entity_poly.type
_entity_poly.pdbx_seq_one_letter_code
_entity_poly.pdbx_strand_id
1 'polypeptide(L)'
;MKYKDLREFIELLEQKGELKRIKQEIDPYLEMTEIADRTLRAEGPALLFENPKGHSIPVLANLFGTPKRVAMGMGQDDVSELREVGKLLAFLKEPEPPKGIKEALGQIPVFKQVLNMPAKEVKKAPCQQVILEGDDVDLTKLPIQHCWPGDAAPLITWGLTVTRGPYKKRQNLGIYRQQLLGKNKIIMRWLSHRGGALDFREWCKEHPGEPYPVSVALGADPATILGAVTPVPDTLSEYAFAGLLRGSKTEVVKSISNDLQVPATAEFVLEGHIMPGETAPEGPYGDHTGYYNEVDEFPVMTVTHITHRENPIYHSTYTGRPPDEPAVLGVALNEVFVPILQKQFPEIVDFYLPPEGCSYRMAVVTMKKQYPGHAKRVMMGVWSFLRQFMYTKFVIVCDD
;
A
#
# COMPACT_ATOMS: atom_id res chain seq x y z
N MET A 1 12.72 -12.06 -14.26
CA MET A 1 11.41 -11.49 -13.90
C MET A 1 10.71 -12.57 -13.09
N LYS A 2 10.39 -12.34 -11.81
CA LYS A 2 9.76 -13.41 -10.99
C LYS A 2 8.24 -13.49 -11.21
N TYR A 3 7.55 -12.36 -11.44
CA TYR A 3 6.14 -12.30 -11.85
C TYR A 3 5.78 -10.88 -12.36
N LYS A 4 4.74 -10.75 -13.19
CA LYS A 4 4.30 -9.50 -13.84
C LYS A 4 3.05 -8.88 -13.22
N ASP A 5 2.15 -9.71 -12.71
CA ASP A 5 0.86 -9.29 -12.16
C ASP A 5 0.49 -10.06 -10.89
N LEU A 6 -0.68 -9.76 -10.33
CA LEU A 6 -1.19 -10.43 -9.15
C LEU A 6 -1.43 -11.93 -9.39
N ARG A 7 -1.88 -12.33 -10.58
CA ARG A 7 -2.23 -13.73 -10.88
C ARG A 7 -0.99 -14.61 -10.93
N GLU A 8 0.08 -14.17 -11.60
CA GLU A 8 1.38 -14.86 -11.57
C GLU A 8 1.94 -14.95 -10.13
N PHE A 9 1.69 -13.94 -9.29
CA PHE A 9 2.09 -13.99 -7.88
C PHE A 9 1.26 -15.01 -7.07
N ILE A 10 -0.06 -15.06 -7.27
CA ILE A 10 -0.93 -16.08 -6.66
C ILE A 10 -0.47 -17.49 -7.04
N GLU A 11 -0.16 -17.73 -8.32
CA GLU A 11 0.35 -19.01 -8.81
C GLU A 11 1.69 -19.38 -8.14
N LEU A 12 2.61 -18.42 -8.01
CA LEU A 12 3.87 -18.62 -7.31
C LEU A 12 3.66 -18.99 -5.83
N LEU A 13 2.74 -18.31 -5.14
CA LEU A 13 2.42 -18.61 -3.75
C LEU A 13 1.82 -20.02 -3.61
N GLU A 14 0.91 -20.39 -4.50
CA GLU A 14 0.31 -21.73 -4.53
C GLU A 14 1.35 -22.83 -4.74
N GLN A 15 2.26 -22.65 -5.70
CA GLN A 15 3.38 -23.59 -5.95
C GLN A 15 4.30 -23.75 -4.74
N LYS A 16 4.46 -22.71 -3.93
CA LYS A 16 5.28 -22.70 -2.72
C LYS A 16 4.54 -23.12 -1.45
N GLY A 17 3.25 -23.47 -1.55
CA GLY A 17 2.42 -23.80 -0.39
C GLY A 17 2.06 -22.59 0.49
N GLU A 18 2.22 -21.38 -0.04
CA GLU A 18 1.98 -20.10 0.63
C GLU A 18 0.60 -19.50 0.29
N LEU A 19 -0.23 -20.21 -0.46
CA LEU A 19 -1.62 -19.87 -0.76
C LEU A 19 -2.53 -21.07 -0.49
N LYS A 20 -3.69 -20.82 0.12
CA LYS A 20 -4.76 -21.80 0.27
C LYS A 20 -6.03 -21.33 -0.44
N ARG A 21 -6.53 -22.15 -1.36
CA ARG A 21 -7.87 -22.01 -1.94
C ARG A 21 -8.93 -22.57 -0.99
N ILE A 22 -9.97 -21.78 -0.72
CA ILE A 22 -11.10 -22.11 0.13
C ILE A 22 -12.33 -22.21 -0.76
N LYS A 23 -12.85 -23.44 -0.92
CA LYS A 23 -13.99 -23.75 -1.81
C LYS A 23 -15.33 -23.72 -1.10
N GLN A 24 -15.30 -23.80 0.23
CA GLN A 24 -16.48 -23.69 1.07
C GLN A 24 -17.14 -22.33 0.83
N GLU A 25 -18.47 -22.29 0.92
CA GLU A 25 -19.18 -21.02 0.93
C GLU A 25 -18.84 -20.26 2.22
N ILE A 26 -18.28 -19.05 2.09
CA ILE A 26 -17.88 -18.20 3.22
C ILE A 26 -18.52 -16.83 3.06
N ASP A 27 -19.08 -16.28 4.15
CA ASP A 27 -19.71 -14.98 4.13
C ASP A 27 -18.66 -13.84 4.16
N PRO A 28 -18.69 -12.86 3.22
CA PRO A 28 -17.88 -11.64 3.32
C PRO A 28 -18.21 -10.79 4.56
N TYR A 29 -19.38 -11.02 5.17
CA TYR A 29 -19.76 -10.42 6.44
C TYR A 29 -19.12 -11.20 7.61
N LEU A 30 -18.06 -10.63 8.18
CA LEU A 30 -17.32 -11.10 9.37
C LEU A 30 -16.55 -12.43 9.21
N GLU A 31 -17.10 -13.45 8.56
CA GLU A 31 -16.52 -14.80 8.53
C GLU A 31 -15.16 -14.84 7.83
N MET A 32 -15.00 -14.16 6.70
CA MET A 32 -13.70 -14.05 6.03
C MET A 32 -12.64 -13.42 6.92
N THR A 33 -13.02 -12.38 7.68
CA THR A 33 -12.13 -11.70 8.62
C THR A 33 -11.70 -12.63 9.75
N GLU A 34 -12.63 -13.40 10.33
CA GLU A 34 -12.30 -14.38 11.37
C GLU A 34 -11.32 -15.46 10.88
N ILE A 35 -11.53 -15.97 9.67
CA ILE A 35 -10.64 -16.98 9.07
C ILE A 35 -9.27 -16.38 8.77
N ALA A 36 -9.23 -15.17 8.21
CA ALA A 36 -7.99 -14.46 7.92
C ALA A 36 -7.22 -14.13 9.20
N ASP A 37 -7.89 -13.73 10.29
CA ASP A 37 -7.26 -13.42 11.58
C ASP A 37 -6.64 -14.63 12.23
N ARG A 38 -7.37 -15.74 12.33
CA ARG A 38 -6.78 -16.99 12.84
C ARG A 38 -5.61 -17.46 12.01
N THR A 39 -5.71 -17.32 10.69
CA THR A 39 -4.67 -17.74 9.76
C THR A 39 -3.43 -16.87 9.92
N LEU A 40 -3.58 -15.55 9.99
CA LEU A 40 -2.47 -14.61 10.20
C LEU A 40 -1.78 -14.84 11.55
N ARG A 41 -2.56 -14.98 12.64
CA ARG A 41 -2.01 -15.25 13.99
C ARG A 41 -1.25 -16.57 14.08
N ALA A 42 -1.56 -17.52 13.21
CA ALA A 42 -0.86 -18.79 13.08
C ALA A 42 0.22 -18.77 11.97
N GLU A 43 0.57 -17.59 11.44
CA GLU A 43 1.53 -17.40 10.34
C GLU A 43 1.21 -18.24 9.09
N GLY A 44 -0.08 -18.48 8.85
CA GLY A 44 -0.59 -19.31 7.76
C GLY A 44 -0.50 -18.65 6.37
N PRO A 45 -0.97 -19.35 5.33
CA PRO A 45 -0.87 -18.92 3.94
C PRO A 45 -1.78 -17.72 3.62
N ALA A 46 -1.56 -17.11 2.46
CA ALA A 46 -2.56 -16.26 1.83
C ALA A 46 -3.83 -17.07 1.50
N LEU A 47 -4.98 -16.41 1.48
CA LEU A 47 -6.28 -17.06 1.35
C LEU A 47 -6.99 -16.60 0.09
N LEU A 48 -7.42 -17.54 -0.74
CA LEU A 48 -8.28 -17.28 -1.89
C LEU A 48 -9.64 -17.95 -1.65
N PHE A 49 -10.64 -17.15 -1.28
CA PHE A 49 -12.02 -17.58 -1.11
C PHE A 49 -12.71 -17.64 -2.47
N GLU A 50 -12.98 -18.84 -2.96
CA GLU A 50 -13.51 -19.06 -4.32
C GLU A 50 -15.04 -19.01 -4.38
N ASN A 51 -15.72 -19.14 -3.23
CA ASN A 51 -17.17 -19.17 -3.14
C ASN A 51 -17.70 -18.19 -2.05
N PRO A 52 -17.55 -16.87 -2.25
CA PRO A 52 -18.13 -15.90 -1.34
C PRO A 52 -19.65 -15.89 -1.41
N LYS A 53 -20.33 -16.06 -0.29
CA LYS A 53 -21.80 -16.12 -0.22
C LYS A 53 -22.43 -14.89 -0.87
N GLY A 54 -23.34 -15.11 -1.81
CA GLY A 54 -24.04 -14.04 -2.53
C GLY A 54 -23.23 -13.36 -3.65
N HIS A 55 -21.99 -13.79 -3.91
CA HIS A 55 -21.13 -13.19 -4.93
C HIS A 55 -20.46 -14.28 -5.80
N SER A 56 -20.11 -13.92 -7.05
CA SER A 56 -19.41 -14.82 -7.98
C SER A 56 -17.91 -14.51 -8.13
N ILE A 57 -17.44 -13.44 -7.49
CA ILE A 57 -16.07 -12.92 -7.64
C ILE A 57 -15.23 -13.45 -6.48
N PRO A 58 -14.16 -14.23 -6.70
CA PRO A 58 -13.32 -14.73 -5.62
C PRO A 58 -12.63 -13.59 -4.86
N VAL A 59 -12.42 -13.79 -3.55
CA VAL A 59 -11.75 -12.82 -2.67
C VAL A 59 -10.37 -13.31 -2.27
N LEU A 60 -9.35 -12.51 -2.53
CA LEU A 60 -7.99 -12.71 -2.04
C LEU A 60 -7.78 -11.89 -0.76
N ALA A 61 -7.35 -12.55 0.30
CA ALA A 61 -7.01 -11.93 1.58
C ALA A 61 -5.74 -12.53 2.19
N ASN A 62 -5.21 -11.88 3.23
CA ASN A 62 -4.02 -12.32 3.95
C ASN A 62 -2.78 -12.50 3.04
N LEU A 63 -2.73 -11.76 1.92
CA LEU A 63 -1.70 -11.84 0.89
C LEU A 63 -0.32 -11.59 1.49
N PHE A 64 -0.21 -10.57 2.33
CA PHE A 64 1.00 -10.12 3.00
C PHE A 64 1.02 -10.47 4.49
N GLY A 65 0.27 -11.51 4.89
CA GLY A 65 0.19 -11.97 6.27
C GLY A 65 1.46 -12.55 6.88
N THR A 66 2.56 -12.68 6.11
CA THR A 66 3.88 -13.07 6.64
C THR A 66 4.99 -12.20 6.06
N PRO A 67 6.07 -11.92 6.81
CA PRO A 67 7.22 -11.17 6.30
C PRO A 67 7.83 -11.81 5.05
N LYS A 68 7.84 -13.15 5.00
CA LYS A 68 8.28 -13.93 3.83
C LYS A 68 7.48 -13.57 2.57
N ARG A 69 6.15 -13.50 2.64
CA ARG A 69 5.32 -13.12 1.48
C ARG A 69 5.51 -11.65 1.09
N VAL A 70 5.80 -10.77 2.04
CA VAL A 70 6.18 -9.38 1.73
C VAL A 70 7.49 -9.34 0.93
N ALA A 71 8.54 -10.03 1.40
CA ALA A 71 9.82 -10.12 0.69
C ALA A 71 9.64 -10.71 -0.73
N MET A 72 8.88 -11.81 -0.82
CA MET A 72 8.52 -12.42 -2.10
C MET A 72 7.81 -11.43 -3.03
N GLY A 73 6.91 -10.58 -2.51
CA GLY A 73 6.21 -9.51 -3.24
C GLY A 73 7.09 -8.34 -3.69
N MET A 74 8.28 -8.19 -3.11
CA MET A 74 9.33 -7.24 -3.52
C MET A 74 10.40 -7.89 -4.42
N GLY A 75 10.13 -9.11 -4.91
CA GLY A 75 11.04 -9.86 -5.78
C GLY A 75 12.22 -10.52 -5.06
N GLN A 76 12.27 -10.42 -3.72
CA GLN A 76 13.32 -10.99 -2.89
C GLN A 76 12.95 -12.41 -2.40
N ASP A 77 13.94 -13.21 -2.05
CA ASP A 77 13.70 -14.54 -1.48
C ASP A 77 13.69 -14.52 0.05
N ASP A 78 14.33 -13.51 0.66
CA ASP A 78 14.44 -13.34 2.10
C ASP A 78 14.17 -11.90 2.55
N VAL A 79 13.69 -11.74 3.79
CA VAL A 79 13.35 -10.43 4.38
C VAL A 79 14.60 -9.57 4.57
N SER A 80 15.76 -10.17 4.87
CA SER A 80 17.02 -9.45 5.02
C SER A 80 17.51 -8.78 3.72
N GLU A 81 17.09 -9.30 2.55
CA GLU A 81 17.41 -8.70 1.25
C GLU A 81 16.69 -7.35 1.06
N LEU A 82 15.65 -7.04 1.85
CA LEU A 82 15.01 -5.73 1.86
C LEU A 82 15.97 -4.62 2.35
N ARG A 83 17.04 -4.96 3.08
CA ARG A 83 18.10 -4.00 3.41
C ARG A 83 18.82 -3.49 2.17
N GLU A 84 18.96 -4.29 1.12
CA GLU A 84 19.56 -3.84 -0.14
C GLU A 84 18.66 -2.82 -0.85
N VAL A 85 17.34 -2.97 -0.74
CA VAL A 85 16.37 -1.96 -1.20
C VAL A 85 16.53 -0.66 -0.42
N GLY A 86 16.70 -0.74 0.92
CA GLY A 86 16.97 0.41 1.77
C GLY A 86 18.26 1.15 1.40
N LYS A 87 19.34 0.42 1.13
CA LYS A 87 20.61 0.99 0.64
C LYS A 87 20.45 1.69 -0.70
N LEU A 88 19.72 1.09 -1.63
CA LEU A 88 19.40 1.70 -2.92
C LEU A 88 18.63 3.01 -2.75
N LEU A 89 17.61 3.04 -1.88
CA LEU A 89 16.87 4.26 -1.57
C LEU A 89 17.75 5.34 -0.94
N ALA A 90 18.62 4.97 0.00
CA ALA A 90 19.56 5.88 0.63
C ALA A 90 20.57 6.48 -0.37
N PHE A 91 20.97 5.71 -1.38
CA PHE A 91 21.79 6.16 -2.50
C PHE A 91 21.03 7.10 -3.44
N LEU A 92 19.78 6.76 -3.82
CA LEU A 92 18.96 7.57 -4.71
C LEU A 92 18.61 8.94 -4.12
N LYS A 93 18.47 9.03 -2.78
CA LYS A 93 18.22 10.29 -2.08
C LYS A 93 19.41 11.24 -2.14
N GLU A 94 20.62 10.71 -2.03
CA GLU A 94 21.87 11.46 -1.95
C GLU A 94 23.00 10.65 -2.62
N PRO A 95 23.13 10.78 -3.95
CA PRO A 95 24.17 10.07 -4.69
C PRO A 95 25.54 10.68 -4.40
N GLU A 96 26.48 9.86 -3.95
CA GLU A 96 27.88 10.29 -3.82
C GLU A 96 28.59 10.23 -5.18
N PRO A 97 29.31 11.30 -5.58
CA PRO A 97 30.06 11.28 -6.83
C PRO A 97 31.18 10.23 -6.75
N PRO A 98 31.34 9.36 -7.77
CA PRO A 98 32.37 8.33 -7.75
C PRO A 98 33.76 8.98 -7.70
N LYS A 99 34.64 8.51 -6.82
CA LYS A 99 35.99 9.05 -6.63
C LYS A 99 36.99 8.53 -7.67
N GLY A 100 36.58 7.60 -8.54
CA GLY A 100 37.40 7.11 -9.64
C GLY A 100 36.67 6.12 -10.57
N ILE A 101 37.37 5.68 -11.62
CA ILE A 101 36.83 4.83 -12.71
C ILE A 101 36.34 3.46 -12.17
N LYS A 102 37.02 2.89 -11.18
CA LYS A 102 36.65 1.60 -10.57
C LYS A 102 35.33 1.68 -9.81
N GLU A 103 35.09 2.77 -9.07
CA GLU A 103 33.82 3.02 -8.39
C GLU A 103 32.70 3.33 -9.39
N ALA A 104 32.98 4.10 -10.44
CA ALA A 104 32.03 4.36 -11.51
C ALA A 104 31.57 3.07 -12.21
N LEU A 105 32.49 2.13 -12.48
CA LEU A 105 32.17 0.79 -13.00
C LEU A 105 31.29 -0.01 -12.02
N GLY A 106 31.54 0.12 -10.70
CA GLY A 106 30.73 -0.49 -9.64
C GLY A 106 29.31 0.07 -9.53
N GLN A 107 29.08 1.31 -9.97
CA GLN A 107 27.76 1.96 -9.96
C GLN A 107 26.89 1.59 -11.19
N ILE A 108 27.46 0.97 -12.23
CA ILE A 108 26.73 0.59 -13.46
C ILE A 108 25.47 -0.26 -13.18
N PRO A 109 25.48 -1.27 -12.29
CA PRO A 109 24.28 -2.04 -11.96
C PRO A 109 23.16 -1.17 -11.38
N VAL A 110 23.50 -0.18 -10.54
CA VAL A 110 22.53 0.77 -9.97
C VAL A 110 21.94 1.65 -11.08
N PHE A 111 22.76 2.16 -11.99
CA PHE A 111 22.28 2.91 -13.15
C PHE A 111 21.36 2.09 -14.06
N LYS A 112 21.61 0.78 -14.22
CA LYS A 112 20.69 -0.12 -14.94
C LYS A 112 19.34 -0.25 -14.24
N GLN A 113 19.31 -0.29 -12.90
CA GLN A 113 18.06 -0.32 -12.14
C GLN A 113 17.27 1.00 -12.32
N VAL A 114 17.96 2.14 -12.35
CA VAL A 114 17.34 3.46 -12.60
C VAL A 114 16.58 3.51 -13.93
N LEU A 115 17.01 2.76 -14.96
CA LEU A 115 16.29 2.68 -16.24
C LEU A 115 14.90 2.05 -16.13
N ASN A 116 14.61 1.33 -15.05
CA ASN A 116 13.31 0.71 -14.78
C ASN A 116 12.33 1.64 -14.04
N MET A 117 12.77 2.83 -13.61
CA MET A 117 11.95 3.77 -12.85
C MET A 117 10.81 4.40 -13.66
N PRO A 118 10.94 4.77 -14.95
CA PRO A 118 9.82 5.36 -15.67
C PRO A 118 8.69 4.33 -15.83
N ALA A 119 7.45 4.73 -15.52
CA ALA A 119 6.28 3.94 -15.87
C ALA A 119 6.18 3.80 -17.41
N LYS A 120 5.72 2.63 -17.87
CA LYS A 120 5.50 2.34 -19.28
C LYS A 120 4.01 2.41 -19.55
N GLU A 121 3.58 3.43 -20.27
CA GLU A 121 2.19 3.53 -20.72
C GLU A 121 1.91 2.51 -21.83
N VAL A 122 0.82 1.75 -21.67
CA VAL A 122 0.31 0.80 -22.66
C VAL A 122 -1.05 1.26 -23.18
N LYS A 123 -1.38 0.89 -24.43
CA LYS A 123 -2.65 1.28 -25.08
C LYS A 123 -3.82 0.34 -24.79
N LYS A 124 -3.53 -0.92 -24.45
CA LYS A 124 -4.53 -1.95 -24.15
C LYS A 124 -4.09 -2.64 -22.87
N ALA A 125 -5.02 -2.80 -21.94
CA ALA A 125 -4.72 -3.31 -20.61
C ALA A 125 -5.77 -4.35 -20.19
N PRO A 126 -5.36 -5.45 -19.53
CA PRO A 126 -6.28 -6.42 -18.95
C PRO A 126 -7.33 -5.80 -18.04
N CYS A 127 -6.98 -4.78 -17.25
CA CYS A 127 -7.93 -4.13 -16.34
C CYS A 127 -9.11 -3.44 -17.04
N GLN A 128 -9.08 -3.26 -18.36
CA GLN A 128 -10.12 -2.63 -19.17
C GLN A 128 -10.85 -3.61 -20.11
N GLN A 129 -10.80 -4.92 -19.82
CA GLN A 129 -11.49 -5.94 -20.63
C GLN A 129 -13.01 -5.82 -20.54
N VAL A 130 -13.53 -5.57 -19.33
CA VAL A 130 -14.95 -5.27 -19.08
C VAL A 130 -15.04 -3.85 -18.55
N ILE A 131 -15.98 -3.08 -19.08
CA ILE A 131 -16.23 -1.68 -18.71
C ILE A 131 -17.71 -1.55 -18.37
N LEU A 132 -17.99 -1.11 -17.15
CA LEU A 132 -19.31 -0.74 -16.66
C LEU A 132 -19.31 0.77 -16.43
N GLU A 133 -20.27 1.48 -17.00
CA GLU A 133 -20.37 2.94 -16.93
C GLU A 133 -21.82 3.38 -16.67
N GLY A 134 -21.99 4.59 -16.14
CA GLY A 134 -23.32 5.15 -15.88
C GLY A 134 -24.16 4.26 -14.95
N ASP A 135 -25.35 3.87 -15.41
CA ASP A 135 -26.30 3.08 -14.62
C ASP A 135 -25.86 1.62 -14.37
N ASP A 136 -24.88 1.11 -15.11
CA ASP A 136 -24.37 -0.25 -14.92
C ASP A 136 -23.37 -0.35 -13.75
N VAL A 137 -22.85 0.79 -13.27
CA VAL A 137 -21.97 0.85 -12.10
C VAL A 137 -22.73 0.42 -10.86
N ASP A 138 -22.33 -0.70 -10.27
CA ASP A 138 -22.90 -1.23 -9.04
C ASP A 138 -21.85 -1.88 -8.14
N LEU A 139 -21.36 -1.11 -7.18
CA LEU A 139 -20.39 -1.54 -6.18
C LEU A 139 -20.95 -2.59 -5.23
N THR A 140 -22.27 -2.69 -5.08
CA THR A 140 -22.90 -3.69 -4.18
C THR A 140 -22.75 -5.12 -4.71
N LYS A 141 -22.41 -5.28 -5.99
CA LYS A 141 -22.08 -6.57 -6.60
C LYS A 141 -20.69 -7.08 -6.23
N LEU A 142 -19.79 -6.18 -5.80
CA LEU A 142 -18.45 -6.57 -5.37
C LEU A 142 -18.50 -7.22 -3.97
N PRO A 143 -17.70 -8.26 -3.71
CA PRO A 143 -17.65 -8.94 -2.41
C PRO A 143 -16.85 -8.11 -1.38
N ILE A 144 -17.27 -6.87 -1.14
CA ILE A 144 -16.63 -5.95 -0.19
C ILE A 144 -16.86 -6.49 1.23
N GLN A 145 -15.78 -6.70 1.97
CA GLN A 145 -15.86 -7.27 3.32
C GLN A 145 -16.47 -6.28 4.32
N HIS A 146 -17.20 -6.83 5.29
CA HIS A 146 -17.56 -6.16 6.54
C HIS A 146 -16.76 -6.83 7.66
N CYS A 147 -15.84 -6.11 8.29
CA CYS A 147 -14.76 -6.73 9.04
C CYS A 147 -15.16 -7.05 10.48
N TRP A 148 -15.77 -6.09 11.19
CA TRP A 148 -16.11 -6.23 12.60
C TRP A 148 -17.60 -5.98 12.88
N PRO A 149 -18.18 -6.59 13.93
CA PRO A 149 -19.62 -6.47 14.21
C PRO A 149 -20.14 -5.05 14.42
N GLY A 150 -19.28 -4.12 14.85
CA GLY A 150 -19.61 -2.72 15.08
C GLY A 150 -19.24 -1.80 13.92
N ASP A 151 -18.75 -2.33 12.80
CA ASP A 151 -18.43 -1.51 11.63
C ASP A 151 -19.72 -0.99 10.97
N ALA A 152 -19.67 0.23 10.43
CA ALA A 152 -20.85 0.88 9.87
C ALA A 152 -21.39 0.22 8.59
N ALA A 153 -20.49 -0.26 7.72
CA ALA A 153 -20.83 -0.78 6.40
C ALA A 153 -19.65 -1.59 5.81
N PRO A 154 -19.81 -2.29 4.67
CA PRO A 154 -18.69 -2.85 3.93
C PRO A 154 -17.62 -1.80 3.60
N LEU A 155 -16.35 -2.21 3.66
CA LEU A 155 -15.19 -1.31 3.55
C LEU A 155 -14.18 -1.82 2.51
N ILE A 156 -13.82 -0.99 1.54
CA ILE A 156 -12.71 -1.27 0.63
C ILE A 156 -11.41 -0.93 1.35
N THR A 157 -10.50 -1.92 1.43
CA THR A 157 -9.29 -1.83 2.28
C THR A 157 -7.98 -1.88 1.50
N TRP A 158 -7.95 -2.43 0.28
CA TRP A 158 -6.75 -2.53 -0.58
C TRP A 158 -6.83 -1.71 -1.88
N GLY A 159 -7.54 -0.57 -1.85
CA GLY A 159 -7.64 0.34 -2.99
C GLY A 159 -6.43 1.26 -3.12
N LEU A 160 -5.66 1.12 -4.20
CA LEU A 160 -4.61 2.07 -4.57
C LEU A 160 -5.26 3.30 -5.21
N THR A 161 -5.50 4.33 -4.40
CA THR A 161 -6.07 5.60 -4.83
C THR A 161 -5.01 6.41 -5.57
N VAL A 162 -5.26 6.65 -6.85
CA VAL A 162 -4.44 7.45 -7.76
C VAL A 162 -5.00 8.87 -7.81
N THR A 163 -4.12 9.84 -7.59
CA THR A 163 -4.44 11.27 -7.56
C THR A 163 -3.34 12.08 -8.23
N ARG A 164 -3.70 13.26 -8.74
CA ARG A 164 -2.76 14.24 -9.30
C ARG A 164 -3.15 15.64 -8.86
N GLY A 165 -2.23 16.36 -8.24
CA GLY A 165 -2.41 17.79 -7.93
C GLY A 165 -2.34 18.67 -9.19
N PRO A 166 -2.88 19.91 -9.15
CA PRO A 166 -2.96 20.78 -10.33
C PRO A 166 -1.58 21.31 -10.78
N TYR A 167 -0.60 21.37 -9.88
CA TYR A 167 0.70 22.00 -10.16
C TYR A 167 1.79 21.05 -10.66
N LYS A 168 1.62 19.74 -10.45
CA LYS A 168 2.67 18.73 -10.70
C LYS A 168 2.17 17.66 -11.65
N LYS A 169 3.04 17.20 -12.54
CA LYS A 169 2.77 16.04 -13.42
C LYS A 169 2.78 14.70 -12.67
N ARG A 170 3.40 14.65 -11.48
CA ARG A 170 3.54 13.45 -10.66
C ARG A 170 2.19 13.02 -10.09
N GLN A 171 1.94 11.71 -10.11
CA GLN A 171 0.76 11.10 -9.50
C GLN A 171 1.13 10.48 -8.16
N ASN A 172 0.24 10.63 -7.18
CA ASN A 172 0.33 10.01 -5.88
C ASN A 172 -0.45 8.69 -5.88
N LEU A 173 0.12 7.65 -5.28
CA LEU A 173 -0.57 6.41 -4.94
C LEU A 173 -0.73 6.33 -3.42
N GLY A 174 -1.96 6.14 -2.94
CA GLY A 174 -2.23 6.02 -1.52
C GLY A 174 -3.29 4.98 -1.20
N ILE A 175 -3.16 4.36 -0.03
CA ILE A 175 -4.17 3.44 0.49
C ILE A 175 -5.01 4.19 1.50
N TYR A 176 -6.27 4.39 1.15
CA TYR A 176 -7.27 5.05 1.97
C TYR A 176 -8.43 4.09 2.07
N ARG A 177 -8.91 3.84 3.30
CA ARG A 177 -10.09 2.98 3.49
C ARG A 177 -11.32 3.69 2.91
N GLN A 178 -12.20 2.95 2.25
CA GLN A 178 -13.35 3.54 1.56
C GLN A 178 -14.64 2.84 1.94
N GLN A 179 -15.46 3.53 2.74
CA GLN A 179 -16.76 3.04 3.19
C GLN A 179 -17.75 3.05 2.03
N LEU A 180 -18.45 1.94 1.83
CA LEU A 180 -19.54 1.85 0.85
C LEU A 180 -20.76 2.60 1.35
N LEU A 181 -21.25 3.57 0.56
CA LEU A 181 -22.47 4.32 0.85
C LEU A 181 -23.67 3.88 0.00
N GLY A 182 -23.42 3.25 -1.14
CA GLY A 182 -24.46 2.77 -2.02
C GLY A 182 -23.90 2.27 -3.34
N LYS A 183 -24.77 2.22 -4.36
CA LYS A 183 -24.48 1.63 -5.66
C LYS A 183 -23.21 2.19 -6.33
N ASN A 184 -22.95 3.48 -6.20
CA ASN A 184 -21.84 4.16 -6.88
C ASN A 184 -21.12 5.21 -6.03
N LYS A 185 -21.29 5.16 -4.69
CA LYS A 185 -20.66 6.14 -3.78
C LYS A 185 -19.86 5.45 -2.70
N ILE A 186 -18.65 5.97 -2.50
CA ILE A 186 -17.74 5.55 -1.44
C ILE A 186 -17.14 6.77 -0.74
N ILE A 187 -16.86 6.65 0.56
CA ILE A 187 -16.13 7.70 1.29
C ILE A 187 -14.63 7.59 0.99
N MET A 188 -13.94 8.71 0.83
CA MET A 188 -12.48 8.77 0.70
C MET A 188 -11.83 9.16 2.03
N ARG A 189 -11.53 8.18 2.89
CA ARG A 189 -10.93 8.42 4.21
C ARG A 189 -9.41 8.61 4.10
N TRP A 190 -8.99 9.80 3.66
CA TRP A 190 -7.60 10.25 3.72
C TRP A 190 -7.35 11.17 4.92
N LEU A 191 -6.18 11.06 5.56
CA LEU A 191 -5.79 12.06 6.56
C LEU A 191 -5.29 13.32 5.86
N SER A 192 -5.52 14.49 6.45
CA SER A 192 -5.30 15.83 5.84
C SER A 192 -3.89 16.11 5.32
N HIS A 193 -2.90 15.35 5.77
CA HIS A 193 -1.49 15.48 5.37
C HIS A 193 -1.04 14.44 4.31
N ARG A 194 -1.93 13.56 3.86
CA ARG A 194 -1.64 12.53 2.84
C ARG A 194 -1.70 13.13 1.44
N GLY A 195 -0.92 12.56 0.50
CA GLY A 195 -0.78 13.06 -0.87
C GLY A 195 -2.12 13.37 -1.56
N GLY A 196 -3.04 12.41 -1.60
CA GLY A 196 -4.36 12.63 -2.23
C GLY A 196 -5.18 13.77 -1.59
N ALA A 197 -5.12 13.93 -0.26
CA ALA A 197 -5.79 15.02 0.43
C ALA A 197 -5.16 16.39 0.14
N LEU A 198 -3.83 16.43 -0.01
CA LEU A 198 -3.09 17.63 -0.42
C LEU A 198 -3.47 18.00 -1.87
N ASP A 199 -3.46 17.02 -2.77
CA ASP A 199 -3.79 17.21 -4.19
C ASP A 199 -5.24 17.70 -4.36
N PHE A 200 -6.21 17.11 -3.65
CA PHE A 200 -7.61 17.57 -3.66
C PHE A 200 -7.78 18.99 -3.13
N ARG A 201 -7.10 19.32 -2.04
CA ARG A 201 -7.15 20.68 -1.47
C ARG A 201 -6.53 21.71 -2.41
N GLU A 202 -5.43 21.37 -3.07
CA GLU A 202 -4.81 22.22 -4.09
C GLU A 202 -5.71 22.38 -5.31
N TRP A 203 -6.34 21.29 -5.76
CA TRP A 203 -7.33 21.32 -6.84
C TRP A 203 -8.50 22.26 -6.53
N CYS A 204 -9.10 22.16 -5.33
CA CYS A 204 -10.22 23.03 -4.95
C CYS A 204 -9.87 24.52 -4.91
N LYS A 205 -8.59 24.86 -4.71
CA LYS A 205 -8.12 26.26 -4.73
C LYS A 205 -7.93 26.76 -6.17
N GLU A 206 -7.37 25.92 -7.03
CA GLU A 206 -7.07 26.27 -8.42
C GLU A 206 -8.30 26.22 -9.33
N HIS A 207 -9.20 25.26 -9.08
CA HIS A 207 -10.40 25.00 -9.86
C HIS A 207 -11.66 24.96 -8.96
N PRO A 208 -12.09 26.11 -8.39
CA PRO A 208 -13.20 26.15 -7.44
C PRO A 208 -14.50 25.60 -8.03
N GLY A 209 -15.10 24.62 -7.35
CA GLY A 209 -16.37 24.01 -7.75
C GLY A 209 -16.26 22.94 -8.84
N GLU A 210 -15.08 22.71 -9.42
CA GLU A 210 -14.89 21.66 -10.42
C GLU A 210 -14.68 20.29 -9.77
N PRO A 211 -15.25 19.20 -10.34
CA PRO A 211 -15.05 17.84 -9.86
C PRO A 211 -13.57 17.45 -9.88
N TYR A 212 -13.07 16.89 -8.79
CA TYR A 212 -11.70 16.40 -8.70
C TYR A 212 -11.58 14.96 -9.21
N PRO A 213 -10.83 14.67 -10.28
CA PRO A 213 -10.70 13.30 -10.81
C PRO A 213 -9.93 12.38 -9.86
N VAL A 214 -10.46 11.18 -9.63
CA VAL A 214 -9.84 10.14 -8.80
C VAL A 214 -10.05 8.77 -9.45
N SER A 215 -9.02 7.91 -9.38
CA SER A 215 -9.14 6.49 -9.75
C SER A 215 -8.62 5.61 -8.61
N VAL A 216 -9.19 4.42 -8.43
CA VAL A 216 -8.80 3.45 -7.38
C VAL A 216 -8.55 2.11 -8.05
N ALA A 217 -7.31 1.60 -7.97
CA ALA A 217 -6.97 0.29 -8.51
C ALA A 217 -6.96 -0.78 -7.40
N LEU A 218 -7.63 -1.90 -7.65
CA LEU A 218 -7.70 -3.05 -6.75
C LEU A 218 -7.02 -4.26 -7.40
N GLY A 219 -6.25 -5.01 -6.60
CA GLY A 219 -5.54 -6.20 -7.08
C GLY A 219 -4.46 -5.90 -8.12
N ALA A 220 -3.68 -4.83 -7.92
CA ALA A 220 -2.50 -4.55 -8.73
C ALA A 220 -1.37 -5.57 -8.47
N ASP A 221 -0.31 -5.53 -9.27
CA ASP A 221 0.89 -6.34 -8.99
C ASP A 221 1.48 -6.01 -7.60
N PRO A 222 2.09 -6.99 -6.90
CA PRO A 222 2.52 -6.80 -5.52
C PRO A 222 3.60 -5.72 -5.36
N ALA A 223 4.46 -5.51 -6.36
CA ALA A 223 5.47 -4.45 -6.30
C ALA A 223 4.84 -3.06 -6.32
N THR A 224 3.76 -2.86 -7.09
CA THR A 224 2.99 -1.60 -7.09
C THR A 224 2.27 -1.40 -5.77
N ILE A 225 1.66 -2.45 -5.22
CA ILE A 225 0.98 -2.39 -3.91
C ILE A 225 1.98 -2.01 -2.82
N LEU A 226 3.10 -2.73 -2.71
CA LEU A 226 4.13 -2.47 -1.71
C LEU A 226 4.83 -1.12 -1.94
N GLY A 227 4.96 -0.70 -3.20
CA GLY A 227 5.50 0.61 -3.54
C GLY A 227 4.62 1.77 -3.06
N ALA A 228 3.30 1.59 -3.01
CA ALA A 228 2.36 2.56 -2.46
C ALA A 228 2.34 2.61 -0.92
N VAL A 229 2.72 1.50 -0.25
CA VAL A 229 2.87 1.44 1.21
C VAL A 229 4.22 2.01 1.66
N THR A 230 5.26 1.82 0.84
CA THR A 230 6.62 2.24 1.16
C THR A 230 6.72 3.77 1.08
N PRO A 231 7.28 4.45 2.10
CA PRO A 231 7.46 5.89 2.07
C PRO A 231 8.61 6.26 1.14
N VAL A 232 8.26 6.51 -0.12
CA VAL A 232 9.21 7.00 -1.12
C VAL A 232 9.45 8.50 -0.93
N PRO A 233 10.65 9.02 -1.27
CA PRO A 233 10.89 10.46 -1.30
C PRO A 233 9.89 11.19 -2.22
N ASP A 234 9.51 12.42 -1.90
CA ASP A 234 8.55 13.20 -2.72
C ASP A 234 9.00 13.38 -4.18
N THR A 235 10.31 13.31 -4.43
CA THR A 235 10.95 13.39 -5.74
C THR A 235 10.78 12.13 -6.59
N LEU A 236 10.33 11.02 -6.00
CA LEU A 236 10.14 9.73 -6.64
C LEU A 236 8.65 9.36 -6.65
N SER A 237 8.14 8.91 -7.80
CA SER A 237 6.79 8.35 -7.88
C SER A 237 6.79 6.91 -7.34
N GLU A 238 5.72 6.50 -6.68
CA GLU A 238 5.53 5.15 -6.17
C GLU A 238 5.58 4.11 -7.30
N TYR A 239 5.12 4.44 -8.53
CA TYR A 239 5.29 3.58 -9.71
C TYR A 239 6.75 3.35 -10.09
N ALA A 240 7.58 4.38 -9.90
CA ALA A 240 8.99 4.30 -10.20
C ALA A 240 9.73 3.44 -9.18
N PHE A 241 9.33 3.55 -7.91
CA PHE A 241 9.82 2.66 -6.89
C PHE A 241 9.37 1.21 -7.11
N ALA A 242 8.11 0.98 -7.49
CA ALA A 242 7.61 -0.34 -7.86
C ALA A 242 8.42 -0.95 -9.03
N GLY A 243 8.82 -0.13 -10.02
CA GLY A 243 9.67 -0.58 -11.13
C GLY A 243 11.08 -0.99 -10.69
N LEU A 244 11.64 -0.35 -9.66
CA LEU A 244 12.90 -0.75 -9.04
C LEU A 244 12.77 -2.10 -8.34
N LEU A 245 11.72 -2.27 -7.51
CA LEU A 245 11.45 -3.54 -6.80
C LEU A 245 11.24 -4.70 -7.77
N ARG A 246 10.47 -4.47 -8.85
CA ARG A 246 10.15 -5.48 -9.86
C ARG A 246 11.33 -5.82 -10.78
N GLY A 247 12.29 -4.91 -10.91
CA GLY A 247 13.38 -5.00 -11.88
C GLY A 247 12.93 -4.76 -13.33
N SER A 248 11.75 -4.18 -13.54
CA SER A 248 11.20 -3.80 -14.85
C SER A 248 10.17 -2.70 -14.69
N LYS A 249 10.01 -1.85 -15.72
CA LYS A 249 9.05 -0.73 -15.72
C LYS A 249 7.63 -1.18 -15.36
N THR A 250 6.97 -0.42 -14.50
CA THR A 250 5.56 -0.62 -14.20
C THR A 250 4.70 -0.27 -15.41
N GLU A 251 3.92 -1.24 -15.91
CA GLU A 251 2.99 -1.02 -17.00
C GLU A 251 1.71 -0.36 -16.47
N VAL A 252 1.39 0.81 -17.03
CA VAL A 252 0.22 1.60 -16.64
C VAL A 252 -0.64 1.89 -17.88
N VAL A 253 -1.93 2.11 -17.67
CA VAL A 253 -2.87 2.50 -18.72
C VAL A 253 -3.61 3.75 -18.27
N LYS A 254 -3.96 4.61 -19.23
CA LYS A 254 -4.83 5.75 -18.97
C LYS A 254 -6.22 5.25 -18.55
N SER A 255 -6.77 5.85 -17.50
CA SER A 255 -8.18 5.66 -17.09
C SER A 255 -9.12 6.01 -18.24
N ILE A 256 -10.32 5.43 -18.26
CA ILE A 256 -11.32 5.69 -19.32
C ILE A 256 -11.86 7.12 -19.22
N SER A 257 -12.18 7.55 -18.00
CA SER A 257 -12.94 8.79 -17.73
C SER A 257 -12.06 9.99 -17.35
N ASN A 258 -10.75 9.80 -17.16
CA ASN A 258 -9.84 10.85 -16.73
C ASN A 258 -8.38 10.61 -17.19
N ASP A 259 -7.49 11.57 -16.92
CA ASP A 259 -6.08 11.51 -17.35
C ASP A 259 -5.13 10.81 -16.37
N LEU A 260 -5.66 10.13 -15.34
CA LEU A 260 -4.86 9.36 -14.40
C LEU A 260 -4.43 8.03 -15.02
N GLN A 261 -3.23 7.58 -14.66
CA GLN A 261 -2.69 6.30 -15.09
C GLN A 261 -2.78 5.28 -13.95
N VAL A 262 -3.41 4.14 -14.22
CA VAL A 262 -3.63 3.04 -13.29
C VAL A 262 -2.80 1.81 -13.72
N PRO A 263 -2.48 0.86 -12.82
CA PRO A 263 -1.74 -0.34 -13.19
C PRO A 263 -2.50 -1.14 -14.25
N ALA A 264 -1.87 -1.44 -15.38
CA ALA A 264 -2.53 -2.10 -16.51
C ALA A 264 -3.05 -3.52 -16.16
N THR A 265 -2.44 -4.14 -15.15
CA THR A 265 -2.73 -5.51 -14.71
C THR A 265 -3.60 -5.58 -13.45
N ALA A 266 -4.16 -4.44 -12.98
CA ALA A 266 -5.11 -4.43 -11.88
C ALA A 266 -6.31 -5.34 -12.16
N GLU A 267 -6.86 -5.98 -11.14
CA GLU A 267 -8.06 -6.81 -11.26
C GLU A 267 -9.32 -5.96 -11.46
N PHE A 268 -9.44 -4.84 -10.71
CA PHE A 268 -10.47 -3.82 -10.90
C PHE A 268 -9.86 -2.41 -10.89
N VAL A 269 -10.52 -1.47 -11.56
CA VAL A 269 -10.30 -0.03 -11.43
C VAL A 269 -11.64 0.66 -11.27
N LEU A 270 -11.80 1.43 -10.19
CA LEU A 270 -12.92 2.31 -9.96
C LEU A 270 -12.51 3.71 -10.38
N GLU A 271 -13.24 4.34 -11.30
CA GLU A 271 -12.94 5.70 -11.76
C GLU A 271 -14.10 6.63 -11.46
N GLY A 272 -13.78 7.88 -11.15
CA GLY A 272 -14.80 8.86 -10.85
C GLY A 272 -14.23 10.18 -10.41
N HIS A 273 -14.97 10.85 -9.52
CA HIS A 273 -14.60 12.17 -9.03
C HIS A 273 -15.12 12.44 -7.62
N ILE A 274 -14.52 13.43 -6.99
CA ILE A 274 -14.98 14.01 -5.72
C ILE A 274 -15.49 15.42 -6.01
N MET A 275 -16.74 15.70 -5.66
CA MET A 275 -17.29 17.06 -5.74
C MET A 275 -16.81 17.90 -4.55
N PRO A 276 -16.26 19.12 -4.76
CA PRO A 276 -15.92 20.01 -3.66
C PRO A 276 -17.13 20.27 -2.75
N GLY A 277 -16.97 20.01 -1.45
CA GLY A 277 -18.02 20.18 -0.44
C GLY A 277 -18.94 18.98 -0.23
N GLU A 278 -18.90 17.96 -1.10
CA GLU A 278 -19.63 16.71 -0.87
C GLU A 278 -18.89 15.83 0.13
N THR A 279 -19.52 15.62 1.29
CA THR A 279 -18.97 14.86 2.43
C THR A 279 -20.04 13.94 3.01
N ALA A 280 -19.58 12.91 3.74
CA ALA A 280 -20.45 12.01 4.48
C ALA A 280 -19.75 11.52 5.77
N PRO A 281 -20.54 11.15 6.80
CA PRO A 281 -20.02 10.58 8.03
C PRO A 281 -19.45 9.19 7.78
N GLU A 282 -18.18 9.01 8.10
CA GLU A 282 -17.45 7.76 8.03
C GLU A 282 -17.43 7.05 9.38
N GLY A 283 -17.63 5.73 9.38
CA GLY A 283 -17.55 4.90 10.57
C GLY A 283 -18.83 4.84 11.42
N PRO A 284 -18.75 4.23 12.61
CA PRO A 284 -17.51 3.75 13.25
C PRO A 284 -16.88 2.55 12.52
N TYR A 285 -15.57 2.38 12.70
CA TYR A 285 -14.80 1.25 12.19
C TYR A 285 -13.72 0.83 13.17
N GLY A 286 -13.50 -0.48 13.32
CA GLY A 286 -12.30 -0.99 13.97
C GLY A 286 -11.03 -0.63 13.19
N ASP A 287 -9.95 -0.28 13.89
CA ASP A 287 -8.64 -0.04 13.25
C ASP A 287 -7.48 -0.79 13.93
N HIS A 288 -6.27 -0.60 13.37
CA HIS A 288 -4.98 -1.13 13.82
C HIS A 288 -4.65 -0.92 15.31
N THR A 289 -5.41 -0.08 16.03
CA THR A 289 -5.25 0.10 17.48
C THR A 289 -5.98 -0.97 18.28
N GLY A 290 -6.89 -1.73 17.65
CA GLY A 290 -7.79 -2.66 18.30
C GLY A 290 -9.04 -2.01 18.91
N TYR A 291 -9.35 -0.76 18.54
CA TYR A 291 -10.51 -0.01 18.99
C TYR A 291 -11.31 0.50 17.79
N TYR A 292 -12.56 0.89 18.03
CA TYR A 292 -13.37 1.61 17.05
C TYR A 292 -12.97 3.08 17.02
N ASN A 293 -12.79 3.64 15.82
CA ASN A 293 -12.75 5.09 15.65
C ASN A 293 -14.17 5.65 15.73
N GLU A 294 -14.28 6.85 16.29
CA GLU A 294 -15.52 7.64 16.26
C GLU A 294 -15.88 8.08 14.83
N VAL A 295 -17.13 8.47 14.64
CA VAL A 295 -17.64 9.00 13.38
C VAL A 295 -17.00 10.36 13.07
N ASP A 296 -16.57 10.55 11.83
CA ASP A 296 -16.00 11.82 11.35
C ASP A 296 -16.34 12.07 9.86
N GLU A 297 -16.27 13.31 9.40
CA GLU A 297 -16.71 13.72 8.05
C GLU A 297 -15.56 13.65 7.04
N PHE A 298 -15.79 12.94 5.93
CA PHE A 298 -14.81 12.80 4.85
C PHE A 298 -15.43 13.00 3.46
N PRO A 299 -14.62 13.38 2.44
CA PRO A 299 -15.12 13.56 1.09
C PRO A 299 -15.73 12.29 0.50
N VAL A 300 -16.76 12.45 -0.34
CA VAL A 300 -17.39 11.35 -1.05
C VAL A 300 -16.87 11.28 -2.48
N MET A 301 -16.41 10.10 -2.88
CA MET A 301 -16.12 9.78 -4.28
C MET A 301 -17.37 9.18 -4.93
N THR A 302 -17.80 9.79 -6.01
CA THR A 302 -18.79 9.22 -6.92
C THR A 302 -18.06 8.41 -7.98
N VAL A 303 -18.30 7.10 -8.03
CA VAL A 303 -17.77 6.17 -9.03
C VAL A 303 -18.64 6.25 -10.27
N THR A 304 -18.05 6.60 -11.41
CA THR A 304 -18.74 6.70 -12.71
C THR A 304 -18.41 5.55 -13.63
N HIS A 305 -17.28 4.88 -13.42
CA HIS A 305 -16.86 3.70 -14.19
C HIS A 305 -16.27 2.63 -13.27
N ILE A 306 -16.57 1.37 -13.57
CA ILE A 306 -15.86 0.20 -13.04
C ILE A 306 -15.29 -0.53 -14.24
N THR A 307 -13.97 -0.66 -14.30
CA THR A 307 -13.31 -1.52 -15.29
C THR A 307 -12.67 -2.71 -14.59
N HIS A 308 -12.67 -3.87 -15.22
CA HIS A 308 -12.05 -5.06 -14.65
C HIS A 308 -11.58 -6.06 -15.69
N ARG A 309 -10.73 -6.99 -15.25
CA ARG A 309 -10.32 -8.17 -16.02
C ARG A 309 -11.48 -9.15 -16.18
N GLU A 310 -11.41 -10.01 -17.19
CA GLU A 310 -12.25 -11.21 -17.21
C GLU A 310 -11.92 -12.12 -16.02
N ASN A 311 -12.96 -12.67 -15.38
CA ASN A 311 -12.86 -13.48 -14.17
C ASN A 311 -11.99 -12.80 -13.09
N PRO A 312 -12.41 -11.62 -12.60
CA PRO A 312 -11.57 -10.81 -11.74
C PRO A 312 -11.44 -11.40 -10.33
N ILE A 313 -10.37 -11.04 -9.63
CA ILE A 313 -10.16 -11.39 -8.21
C ILE A 313 -10.28 -10.10 -7.38
N TYR A 314 -11.12 -10.11 -6.34
CA TYR A 314 -11.23 -8.98 -5.42
C TYR A 314 -10.18 -9.08 -4.32
N HIS A 315 -9.18 -8.20 -4.33
CA HIS A 315 -8.15 -8.15 -3.30
C HIS A 315 -8.62 -7.29 -2.12
N SER A 316 -8.63 -7.87 -0.92
CA SER A 316 -9.14 -7.25 0.29
C SER A 316 -8.37 -7.67 1.54
N THR A 317 -8.53 -6.91 2.60
CA THR A 317 -7.96 -7.18 3.93
C THR A 317 -8.84 -6.58 5.01
N TYR A 318 -8.40 -6.71 6.25
CA TYR A 318 -8.99 -6.10 7.42
C TYR A 318 -7.88 -5.46 8.27
N THR A 319 -8.27 -4.61 9.22
CA THR A 319 -7.37 -4.08 10.25
C THR A 319 -8.06 -4.22 11.60
N GLY A 320 -7.29 -4.45 12.67
CA GLY A 320 -7.85 -4.66 13.99
C GLY A 320 -6.76 -4.71 15.04
N ARG A 321 -7.01 -5.44 16.14
CA ARG A 321 -6.01 -5.58 17.20
C ARG A 321 -4.79 -6.36 16.67
N PRO A 322 -3.57 -5.79 16.72
CA PRO A 322 -2.39 -6.41 16.13
C PRO A 322 -2.03 -7.75 16.81
N PRO A 323 -1.34 -8.67 16.09
CA PRO A 323 -0.87 -8.50 14.72
C PRO A 323 -2.02 -8.55 13.70
N ASP A 324 -1.98 -7.64 12.73
CA ASP A 324 -2.82 -7.62 11.53
C ASP A 324 -1.91 -7.53 10.28
N GLU A 325 -2.48 -7.67 9.08
CA GLU A 325 -1.68 -7.68 7.84
C GLU A 325 -0.88 -6.36 7.65
N PRO A 326 -1.46 -5.17 7.89
CA PRO A 326 -0.70 -3.92 7.91
C PRO A 326 0.48 -3.91 8.90
N ALA A 327 0.34 -4.52 10.09
CA ALA A 327 1.45 -4.62 11.04
C ALA A 327 2.59 -5.50 10.52
N VAL A 328 2.27 -6.62 9.86
CA VAL A 328 3.29 -7.49 9.23
C VAL A 328 4.04 -6.77 8.12
N LEU A 329 3.31 -6.00 7.30
CA LEU A 329 3.92 -5.11 6.29
C LEU A 329 4.87 -4.10 6.93
N GLY A 330 4.47 -3.47 8.03
CA GLY A 330 5.31 -2.55 8.79
C GLY A 330 6.61 -3.19 9.26
N VAL A 331 6.55 -4.42 9.77
CA VAL A 331 7.75 -5.18 10.20
C VAL A 331 8.70 -5.43 9.04
N ALA A 332 8.20 -5.92 7.90
CA ALA A 332 9.05 -6.17 6.75
C ALA A 332 9.66 -4.88 6.18
N LEU A 333 8.90 -3.78 6.15
CA LEU A 333 9.38 -2.48 5.68
C LEU A 333 10.39 -1.82 6.64
N ASN A 334 10.45 -2.21 7.91
CA ASN A 334 11.51 -1.73 8.82
C ASN A 334 12.91 -2.06 8.30
N GLU A 335 13.10 -3.22 7.67
CA GLU A 335 14.37 -3.61 7.06
C GLU A 335 14.82 -2.66 5.94
N VAL A 336 13.87 -1.98 5.29
CA VAL A 336 14.16 -0.94 4.30
C VAL A 336 14.61 0.36 4.97
N PHE A 337 14.12 0.66 6.18
CA PHE A 337 14.45 1.89 6.92
C PHE A 337 15.76 1.80 7.69
N VAL A 338 16.15 0.61 8.17
CA VAL A 338 17.39 0.42 8.94
C VAL A 338 18.61 1.00 8.22
N PRO A 339 18.89 0.69 6.93
CA PRO A 339 20.02 1.27 6.21
C PRO A 339 19.95 2.80 6.05
N ILE A 340 18.74 3.35 5.90
CA ILE A 340 18.52 4.80 5.77
C ILE A 340 18.85 5.49 7.09
N LEU A 341 18.44 4.91 8.22
CA LEU A 341 18.80 5.39 9.56
C LEU A 341 20.29 5.26 9.83
N GLN A 342 20.90 4.13 9.48
CA GLN A 342 22.34 3.87 9.66
C GLN A 342 23.22 4.84 8.88
N LYS A 343 22.79 5.30 7.69
CA LYS A 343 23.51 6.33 6.95
C LYS A 343 23.63 7.64 7.75
N GLN A 344 22.58 8.01 8.48
CA GLN A 344 22.55 9.23 9.29
C GLN A 344 23.13 9.05 10.70
N PHE A 345 22.93 7.87 11.28
CA PHE A 345 23.33 7.48 12.64
C PHE A 345 24.11 6.15 12.56
N PRO A 346 25.40 6.19 12.19
CA PRO A 346 26.22 4.97 12.02
C PRO A 346 26.36 4.13 13.30
N GLU A 347 26.05 4.71 14.45
CA GLU A 347 26.00 4.00 15.73
C GLU A 347 24.83 3.03 15.87
N ILE A 348 23.76 3.16 15.07
CA ILE A 348 22.58 2.27 15.13
C ILE A 348 22.94 0.88 14.59
N VAL A 349 22.72 -0.15 15.39
CA VAL A 349 22.88 -1.56 15.01
C VAL A 349 21.59 -2.08 14.40
N ASP A 350 20.47 -1.84 15.08
CA ASP A 350 19.16 -2.28 14.64
C ASP A 350 18.05 -1.28 15.02
N PHE A 351 16.93 -1.32 14.30
CA PHE A 351 15.76 -0.48 14.53
C PHE A 351 14.49 -1.29 14.29
N TYR A 352 13.69 -1.45 15.34
CA TYR A 352 12.50 -2.31 15.31
C TYR A 352 11.26 -1.58 15.83
N LEU A 353 10.15 -1.68 15.08
CA LEU A 353 8.82 -1.23 15.50
C LEU A 353 7.95 -2.48 15.77
N PRO A 354 7.68 -2.82 17.04
CA PRO A 354 6.90 -4.01 17.37
C PRO A 354 5.43 -3.89 16.89
N PRO A 355 4.84 -4.92 16.26
CA PRO A 355 3.42 -4.97 15.89
C PRO A 355 2.47 -4.64 17.03
N GLU A 356 2.73 -5.19 18.22
CA GLU A 356 1.94 -4.97 19.45
C GLU A 356 1.95 -3.50 19.90
N GLY A 357 2.92 -2.72 19.45
CA GLY A 357 2.99 -1.27 19.58
C GLY A 357 2.14 -0.53 18.54
N CYS A 358 1.15 -1.19 17.93
CA CYS A 358 0.34 -0.65 16.82
C CYS A 358 1.23 -0.19 15.65
N SER A 359 2.26 -0.98 15.32
CA SER A 359 3.18 -0.81 14.18
C SER A 359 4.11 0.42 14.20
N TYR A 360 3.78 1.50 14.94
CA TYR A 360 4.59 2.72 14.95
C TYR A 360 4.64 3.44 16.30
N ARG A 361 3.83 3.08 17.31
CA ARG A 361 3.76 3.87 18.56
C ARG A 361 4.96 3.63 19.48
N MET A 362 5.68 2.53 19.29
CA MET A 362 6.89 2.18 20.03
C MET A 362 8.01 1.79 19.08
N ALA A 363 9.22 2.24 19.37
CA ALA A 363 10.45 1.82 18.71
C ALA A 363 11.46 1.28 19.72
N VAL A 364 12.18 0.23 19.32
CA VAL A 364 13.36 -0.30 20.01
C VAL A 364 14.57 -0.09 19.10
N VAL A 365 15.63 0.53 19.63
CA VAL A 365 16.85 0.84 18.89
C VAL A 365 18.04 0.30 19.66
N THR A 366 18.85 -0.55 19.02
CA THR A 366 20.14 -1.00 19.57
C THR A 366 21.27 -0.19 18.95
N MET A 367 22.28 0.15 19.73
CA MET A 367 23.35 1.02 19.27
C MET A 367 24.71 0.74 19.92
N LYS A 368 25.78 1.05 19.19
CA LYS A 368 27.14 1.05 19.72
C LYS A 368 27.41 2.35 20.47
N LYS A 369 27.20 2.35 21.78
CA LYS A 369 27.39 3.52 22.64
C LYS A 369 28.87 3.92 22.72
N GLN A 370 29.14 5.22 22.56
CA GLN A 370 30.52 5.76 22.50
C GLN A 370 30.81 6.81 23.59
N TYR A 371 29.78 7.44 24.16
CA TYR A 371 29.92 8.46 25.20
C TYR A 371 28.67 8.57 26.09
N PRO A 372 28.79 9.08 27.33
CA PRO A 372 27.64 9.38 28.18
C PRO A 372 26.66 10.34 27.50
N GLY A 373 25.37 10.01 27.51
CA GLY A 373 24.33 10.80 26.84
C GLY A 373 24.04 10.42 25.39
N HIS A 374 24.85 9.55 24.75
CA HIS A 374 24.69 9.19 23.32
C HIS A 374 23.27 8.71 22.96
N ALA A 375 22.62 7.94 23.83
CA ALA A 375 21.24 7.48 23.62
C ALA A 375 20.22 8.60 23.39
N LYS A 376 20.42 9.79 23.98
CA LYS A 376 19.49 10.93 23.82
C LYS A 376 19.55 11.50 22.41
N ARG A 377 20.73 11.48 21.77
CA ARG A 377 20.91 11.86 20.36
C ARG A 377 20.08 10.93 19.46
N VAL A 378 20.15 9.62 19.70
CA VAL A 378 19.39 8.63 18.94
C VAL A 378 17.88 8.82 19.16
N MET A 379 17.42 9.01 20.40
CA MET A 379 16.00 9.30 20.70
C MET A 379 15.48 10.52 19.91
N MET A 380 16.20 11.64 19.95
CA MET A 380 15.83 12.84 19.19
C MET A 380 15.85 12.58 17.67
N GLY A 381 16.85 11.82 17.19
CA GLY A 381 16.96 11.43 15.79
C GLY A 381 15.76 10.63 15.29
N VAL A 382 15.30 9.64 16.06
CA VAL A 382 14.11 8.84 15.74
C VAL A 382 12.87 9.74 15.59
N TRP A 383 12.67 10.70 16.50
CA TRP A 383 11.51 11.58 16.47
C TRP A 383 11.55 12.67 15.39
N SER A 384 12.71 12.96 14.79
CA SER A 384 12.86 14.11 13.89
C SER A 384 13.31 13.79 12.47
N PHE A 385 14.03 12.69 12.25
CA PHE A 385 14.72 12.46 10.97
C PHE A 385 13.78 11.98 9.86
N LEU A 386 12.96 10.95 10.14
CA LEU A 386 12.00 10.41 9.18
C LEU A 386 10.57 10.73 9.63
N ARG A 387 9.76 11.28 8.70
CA ARG A 387 8.37 11.69 8.98
C ARG A 387 7.51 10.56 9.52
N GLN A 388 7.84 9.32 9.16
CA GLN A 388 7.12 8.10 9.53
C GLN A 388 7.17 7.82 11.03
N PHE A 389 8.24 8.26 11.71
CA PHE A 389 8.49 7.97 13.13
C PHE A 389 8.15 9.15 14.04
N MET A 390 7.68 10.28 13.48
CA MET A 390 7.33 11.48 14.27
C MET A 390 6.18 11.25 15.27
N TYR A 391 5.34 10.23 15.03
CA TYR A 391 4.23 9.87 15.91
C TYR A 391 4.56 8.73 16.89
N THR A 392 5.78 8.19 16.84
CA THR A 392 6.25 7.20 17.80
C THR A 392 6.36 7.85 19.17
N LYS A 393 5.59 7.37 20.14
CA LYS A 393 5.52 7.98 21.49
C LYS A 393 6.56 7.41 22.44
N PHE A 394 6.99 6.17 22.21
CA PHE A 394 7.92 5.45 23.07
C PHE A 394 9.16 5.04 22.26
N VAL A 395 10.34 5.41 22.75
CA VAL A 395 11.62 4.99 22.16
C VAL A 395 12.47 4.37 23.27
N ILE A 396 12.81 3.10 23.10
CA ILE A 396 13.72 2.36 23.97
C ILE A 396 15.06 2.27 23.26
N VAL A 397 16.13 2.73 23.90
CA VAL A 397 17.49 2.66 23.37
C VAL A 397 18.33 1.73 24.23
N CYS A 398 18.90 0.71 23.60
CA CYS A 398 19.73 -0.33 24.21
C CYS A 398 21.15 -0.32 23.61
N ASP A 399 22.08 -1.00 24.28
CA ASP A 399 23.38 -1.36 23.67
C ASP A 399 23.19 -2.46 22.60
N ASP A 400 24.28 -2.94 21.99
CA ASP A 400 24.28 -3.81 20.78
C ASP A 400 23.82 -5.26 20.99
#